data_AF-A0A2V6KQ90-F1
#
_entry.id   AF-A0A2V6KQ90-F1
#
_cell.length_a   1.000
_cell.length_b   1.000
_cell.length_c   1.000
_cell.angle_alpha   90.00
_cell.angle_beta   90.00
_cell.angle_gamma   90.00
#
_symmetry.space_group_name_H-M   'P 1'
#
loop_
_entity.id
_entity.type
_entity.pdbx_description
1 polymer ?
#
loop_
_entity_poly.entity_id
_entity_poly.type
_entity_poly.pdbx_seq_one_letter_code
_entity_poly.pdbx_strand_id
1 'polypeptide(L)' 'MTIEMQVMQLLAPAKINLSLRILGCRDDGFHEIETVIAPISICDELKIDKDKLGIEFRCDDPSVPQGGDNLAVRA' A
#
# COMPACT_ATOMS: atom_id res chain seq x y z
N MET A 1 -31.13 -14.40 -7.42
CA MET A 1 -30.74 -13.63 -6.22
C MET A 1 -29.47 -12.89 -6.59
N THR A 2 -29.62 -11.66 -7.09
CA THR A 2 -28.49 -10.84 -7.54
C THR A 2 -27.86 -10.26 -6.29
N ILE A 3 -26.64 -10.67 -5.96
CA ILE A 3 -25.90 -10.05 -4.86
C ILE A 3 -25.50 -8.67 -5.38
N GLU A 4 -25.98 -7.59 -4.76
CA GLU A 4 -25.47 -6.25 -5.03
C GLU A 4 -23.99 -6.23 -4.67
N MET A 5 -23.14 -5.89 -5.65
CA MET A 5 -21.71 -5.67 -5.41
C MET A 5 -21.57 -4.40 -4.57
N GLN A 6 -21.33 -4.57 -3.28
CA GLN A 6 -20.96 -3.45 -2.42
C GLN A 6 -19.48 -3.12 -2.66
N VAL A 7 -19.25 -2.11 -3.50
CA VAL A 7 -17.92 -1.56 -3.79
C VAL A 7 -17.50 -0.63 -2.66
N MET A 8 -16.35 -0.88 -2.05
CA MET A 8 -15.75 0.04 -1.07
C MET A 8 -14.72 0.91 -1.78
N GLN A 9 -14.81 2.23 -1.58
CA GLN A 9 -13.83 3.20 -2.07
C GLN A 9 -13.05 3.78 -0.90
N LEU A 10 -11.73 3.77 -1.00
CA LEU A 10 -10.81 4.31 0.01
C LEU A 10 -9.73 5.15 -0.65
N LEU A 11 -9.17 6.08 0.12
CA LEU A 11 -7.96 6.81 -0.25
C LEU A 11 -6.80 6.31 0.61
N ALA A 12 -5.67 6.00 -0.01
CA ALA A 12 -4.43 5.66 0.66
C ALA A 12 -3.46 6.84 0.53
N PRO A 13 -3.34 7.71 1.56
CA PRO A 13 -2.50 8.90 1.48
C PRO A 13 -1.02 8.55 1.45
N ALA A 14 -0.29 9.22 0.57
CA ALA A 14 1.16 9.21 0.57
C ALA A 14 1.71 9.91 1.83
N LYS A 15 2.99 9.67 2.12
CA LYS A 15 3.70 10.32 3.22
C LYS A 15 4.99 10.97 2.76
N ILE A 16 5.43 11.96 3.52
CA ILE A 16 6.79 12.49 3.47
C ILE A 16 7.48 12.29 4.81
N ASN A 17 8.81 12.18 4.78
CA ASN A 17 9.64 12.29 5.98
C ASN A 17 10.07 13.75 6.13
N LEU A 18 9.56 14.45 7.15
CA LEU A 18 9.97 15.84 7.45
C LEU A 18 11.37 15.89 8.07
N SER A 19 11.79 14.80 8.71
CA SER A 19 13.16 14.55 9.13
C SER A 19 13.48 13.07 8.97
N LEU A 20 14.75 12.75 8.71
CA LEU A 20 15.24 11.38 8.65
C LEU A 20 16.69 11.37 9.12
N ARG A 21 16.98 10.58 10.16
CA ARG A 21 18.32 10.37 10.70
C ARG A 21 18.61 8.87 10.74
N ILE A 22 19.76 8.49 10.20
CA ILE A 22 20.26 7.11 10.27
C ILE A 22 21.15 7.02 11.52
N LEU A 23 20.81 6.12 12.44
CA LEU A 23 21.49 5.95 13.71
C LEU A 23 22.58 4.87 13.66
N GLY A 24 22.43 3.88 12.77
CA GLY A 24 23.41 2.82 12.56
C GLY A 24 22.86 1.65 11.76
N CYS A 25 23.72 0.69 11.43
CA CYS A 25 23.32 -0.58 10.83
C CYS A 25 22.86 -1.58 11.91
N ARG A 26 21.93 -2.46 11.55
CA ARG A 26 21.42 -3.55 12.39
C ARG A 26 21.85 -4.91 11.82
N ASP A 27 21.85 -5.93 12.66
CA ASP A 27 22.25 -7.29 12.29
C ASP A 27 21.24 -7.99 11.35
N ASP A 28 20.02 -7.44 11.24
CA ASP A 28 18.96 -7.94 10.34
C ASP A 28 19.05 -7.38 8.91
N GLY A 29 20.11 -6.63 8.60
CA GLY A 29 20.33 -6.03 7.28
C GLY A 29 19.61 -4.69 7.07
N PHE A 30 18.94 -4.14 8.08
CA PHE A 30 18.33 -2.81 8.03
C PHE A 30 19.18 -1.75 8.76
N HIS A 31 18.72 -0.50 8.72
CA HIS A 31 19.28 0.58 9.52
C HIS A 31 18.33 0.96 10.65
N GLU A 32 18.88 1.27 11.81
CA GLU A 32 18.15 1.97 12.86
C GLU A 32 17.95 3.43 12.43
N ILE A 33 16.71 3.93 12.47
CA ILE A 33 16.38 5.28 12.02
C ILE A 33 15.52 6.03 13.03
N GLU A 34 15.67 7.36 13.04
CA GLU A 34 14.76 8.30 13.68
C GLU A 34 14.14 9.18 12.59
N THR A 35 12.81 9.32 12.57
CA THR A 35 12.11 10.09 11.53
C THR A 35 10.83 10.73 12.05
N VAL A 36 10.49 11.90 11.52
CA VAL A 36 9.17 12.51 11.66
C VAL A 36 8.42 12.33 10.34
N ILE A 37 7.33 11.57 10.37
CA ILE A 37 6.51 11.27 9.21
C ILE A 37 5.24 12.13 9.23
N ALA A 38 4.86 12.67 8.07
CA ALA A 38 3.59 13.35 7.88
C ALA A 38 2.85 12.80 6.64
N PRO A 39 1.54 12.50 6.74
CA PRO A 39 0.73 12.23 5.55
C PRO A 39 0.51 13.51 4.75
N ILE A 40 0.35 13.36 3.44
CA ILE A 40 0.00 14.45 2.52
C ILE A 40 -1.29 14.13 1.77
N SER A 41 -1.83 15.11 1.05
CA SER A 41 -3.12 14.96 0.34
C SER A 41 -3.02 14.18 -0.98
N ILE A 42 -1.82 13.86 -1.45
CA ILE A 42 -1.62 12.98 -2.62
C ILE A 42 -1.96 11.56 -2.18
N CYS A 43 -2.87 10.90 -2.87
CA CYS A 43 -3.38 9.58 -2.49
C CYS A 43 -3.46 8.64 -3.69
N ASP A 44 -3.33 7.35 -3.42
CA ASP A 44 -3.84 6.33 -4.31
C ASP A 44 -5.35 6.13 -4.05
N GLU A 45 -6.12 5.86 -5.10
CA GLU A 45 -7.53 5.50 -4.99
C GLU A 45 -7.68 3.97 -5.01
N LEU A 46 -8.30 3.42 -3.98
CA LEU A 46 -8.55 1.98 -3.88
C LEU A 46 -10.04 1.69 -4.08
N LYS A 47 -10.33 0.75 -4.98
CA LYS A 47 -11.66 0.15 -5.17
C LYS A 47 -11.57 -1.31 -4.79
N ILE A 48 -12.36 -1.71 -3.79
CA ILE A 48 -12.30 -3.04 -3.20
C ILE A 48 -13.69 -3.66 -3.21
N ASP A 49 -13.79 -4.79 -3.90
CA ASP A 49 -15.00 -5.56 -4.07
C ASP A 49 -14.78 -6.99 -3.57
N LYS A 50 -15.85 -7.64 -3.09
CA LYS A 50 -15.77 -9.05 -2.70
C LYS A 50 -15.70 -9.94 -3.94
N ASP A 51 -14.62 -10.71 -4.07
CA ASP A 51 -14.53 -11.82 -5.00
C ASP A 51 -14.73 -13.16 -4.28
N LYS A 52 -15.15 -14.19 -5.02
CA LYS A 52 -15.41 -15.55 -4.52
C LYS A 52 -14.20 -16.47 -4.65
N LEU A 53 -13.21 -16.13 -5.48
CA LEU A 53 -12.16 -17.06 -5.93
C LEU A 53 -10.73 -16.68 -5.50
N GLY A 54 -10.55 -15.57 -4.78
CA GLY A 54 -9.26 -15.17 -4.23
C GLY A 54 -9.07 -13.66 -4.24
N ILE A 55 -7.82 -13.23 -4.38
CA ILE A 55 -7.45 -11.82 -4.55
C ILE A 55 -7.09 -11.60 -6.02
N GLU A 56 -7.88 -10.77 -6.70
CA GLU A 56 -7.50 -10.18 -7.98
C GLU A 56 -7.03 -8.74 -7.73
N PHE A 57 -5.87 -8.37 -8.28
CA PHE A 57 -5.31 -7.02 -8.16
C PHE A 57 -5.07 -6.43 -9.53
N ARG A 58 -5.42 -5.15 -9.69
CA ARG A 58 -5.17 -4.36 -10.89
C ARG A 58 -4.73 -2.96 -10.47
N CYS A 59 -3.80 -2.40 -11.22
CA CYS A 59 -3.31 -1.04 -11.06
C CYS A 59 -3.24 -0.40 -12.46
N ASP A 60 -3.55 0.89 -12.54
CA ASP A 60 -3.47 1.69 -13.76
C ASP A 60 -2.02 2.09 -14.11
N ASP A 61 -1.09 1.99 -13.15
CA ASP A 61 0.35 2.06 -13.41
C ASP A 61 0.91 0.66 -13.77
N PRO A 62 1.36 0.43 -15.01
CA PRO A 62 1.88 -0.86 -15.46
C PRO A 62 3.25 -1.22 -14.82
N SER A 63 3.91 -0.28 -14.14
CA SER A 63 5.16 -0.56 -13.43
C SER A 63 4.94 -1.25 -12.08
N VAL A 64 3.70 -1.24 -11.56
CA VAL A 64 3.34 -1.88 -10.30
C VAL A 64 3.12 -3.38 -10.52
N PRO A 65 3.82 -4.27 -9.79
CA PRO A 65 3.59 -5.71 -9.87
C PRO A 65 2.13 -6.06 -9.59
N GLN A 66 1.51 -6.89 -10.42
CA GLN A 66 0.11 -7.26 -10.25
C GLN A 66 -0.11 -8.58 -9.50
N GLY A 67 0.96 -9.33 -9.26
CA GLY A 67 0.91 -10.66 -8.63
C GLY A 67 1.36 -10.67 -7.17
N GLY A 68 1.87 -11.83 -6.74
CA GLY A 68 2.29 -12.08 -5.36
C GLY A 68 3.49 -11.27 -4.85
N ASP A 69 4.10 -10.42 -5.68
CA ASP A 69 5.13 -9.46 -5.22
C ASP A 69 4.51 -8.13 -4.75
N ASN A 70 3.24 -7.88 -5.08
CA ASN A 70 2.52 -6.70 -4.62
C ASN A 70 2.21 -6.81 -3.11
N LEU A 71 2.55 -5.77 -2.35
CA LEU A 71 2.35 -5.77 -0.90
C LEU A 71 0.87 -5.91 -0.49
N ALA A 72 -0.07 -5.38 -1.26
CA ALA A 72 -1.51 -5.52 -0.99
C ALA A 72 -2.00 -6.95 -1.25
N VAL A 73 -1.40 -7.66 -2.19
CA VAL A 73 -1.73 -9.08 -2.49
C VAL A 73 -1.09 -10.03 -1.48
N ARG A 74 0.06 -9.66 -0.91
CA ARG A 74 0.83 -10.48 0.05
C ARG A 74 0.31 -10.48 1.49
N ALA A 75 -0.45 -9.47 1.87
CA ALA A 75 -0.81 -9.17 3.27
C ALA A 75 -1.78 -10.19 3.90
#